data_AF-A0A2S6UQU1-F1
#
_entry.id   AF-A0A2S6UQU1-F1
#
_cell.length_a   1.000
_cell.length_b   1.000
_cell.length_c   1.000
_cell.angle_alpha   90.00
_cell.angle_beta   90.00
_cell.angle_gamma   90.00
#
_symmetry.space_group_name_H-M   'P 1'
#
loop_
_entity.id
_entity.type
_entity.pdbx_description
1 polymer ?
#
loop_
_entity_poly.entity_id
_entity_poly.type
_entity_poly.pdbx_seq_one_letter_code
_entity_poly.pdbx_strand_id
1 'polypeptide(L)'
;GARLLMDKMNIDNVDHIILAGGFGSHIDPKYAMILGLIPDCDLNQVSSAGNAAGTGARIALLQQGGRSEIEKEVRKIKKIETAIEPRFQTHFVDAMAIPHKTAPMPHLAAKVKLPKNRTSSPKRRRKPTDKEYSQN
;
A
#
# COMPACT_ATOMS: atom_id res chain seq x y z
N GLY A 1 -2.62 -1.58 3.14
CA GLY A 1 -2.45 -3.01 2.80
C GLY A 1 -0.99 -3.41 2.87
N ALA A 2 -0.21 -3.10 1.83
CA ALA A 2 1.20 -3.45 1.73
C ALA A 2 2.02 -3.10 2.99
N ARG A 3 1.91 -1.87 3.52
CA ARG A 3 2.64 -1.48 4.75
C ARG A 3 2.33 -2.35 5.96
N LEU A 4 1.09 -2.81 6.14
CA LEU A 4 0.74 -3.73 7.22
C LEU A 4 1.46 -5.08 7.06
N LEU A 5 1.56 -5.59 5.82
CA LEU A 5 2.28 -6.82 5.53
C LEU A 5 3.79 -6.65 5.75
N MET A 6 4.35 -5.52 5.33
CA MET A 6 5.75 -5.17 5.60
C MET A 6 6.06 -5.15 7.10
N ASP A 7 5.19 -4.54 7.91
CA ASP A 7 5.31 -4.55 9.37
C ASP A 7 5.26 -5.97 9.96
N LYS A 8 4.36 -6.83 9.45
CA LYS A 8 4.26 -8.24 9.90
C LYS A 8 5.48 -9.07 9.50
N MET A 9 6.12 -8.73 8.38
CA MET A 9 7.35 -9.37 7.90
C MET A 9 8.62 -8.72 8.47
N ASN A 10 8.48 -7.63 9.24
CA ASN A 10 9.58 -6.85 9.78
C ASN A 10 10.57 -6.37 8.70
N ILE A 11 10.02 -5.85 7.60
CA ILE A 11 10.79 -5.28 6.49
C ILE A 11 10.40 -3.82 6.27
N ASP A 12 11.37 -3.03 5.78
CA ASP A 12 11.14 -1.62 5.46
C ASP A 12 11.15 -1.32 3.97
N ASN A 13 11.70 -2.21 3.15
CA ASN A 13 11.84 -2.05 1.71
C ASN A 13 11.28 -3.26 0.96
N VAL A 14 10.90 -3.05 -0.30
CA VAL A 14 10.45 -4.09 -1.23
C VAL A 14 11.33 -4.05 -2.47
N ASP A 15 11.96 -5.18 -2.78
CA ASP A 15 12.91 -5.25 -3.91
C ASP A 15 12.20 -5.32 -5.27
N HIS A 16 11.06 -6.03 -5.33
CA HIS A 16 10.31 -6.25 -6.56
C HIS A 16 8.80 -6.20 -6.33
N ILE A 17 8.09 -5.61 -7.29
CA ILE A 17 6.63 -5.53 -7.27
C ILE A 17 6.09 -6.12 -8.58
N ILE A 18 5.19 -7.08 -8.45
CA ILE A 18 4.48 -7.69 -9.58
C ILE A 18 3.00 -7.38 -9.45
N LEU A 19 2.47 -6.60 -10.40
CA LEU A 19 1.07 -6.21 -10.44
C LEU A 19 0.28 -7.18 -11.31
N ALA A 20 -0.68 -7.87 -10.70
CA ALA A 20 -1.60 -8.75 -11.41
C ALA A 20 -2.99 -8.10 -11.57
N GLY A 21 -3.78 -8.63 -12.48
CA GLY A 21 -5.14 -8.18 -12.80
C GLY A 21 -5.18 -7.08 -13.86
N GLY A 22 -6.40 -6.72 -14.29
CA GLY A 22 -6.61 -5.77 -15.40
C GLY A 22 -6.01 -4.38 -15.17
N PHE A 23 -5.98 -3.94 -13.90
CA PHE A 23 -5.30 -2.71 -13.50
C PHE A 23 -3.78 -2.82 -13.65
N GLY A 24 -3.19 -3.93 -13.20
CA GLY A 24 -1.75 -4.16 -13.27
C GLY A 24 -1.19 -4.20 -14.70
N SER A 25 -2.00 -4.57 -15.70
CA SER A 25 -1.57 -4.64 -17.10
C SER A 25 -1.30 -3.29 -17.76
N HIS A 26 -1.94 -2.22 -17.29
CA HIS A 26 -1.93 -0.92 -17.99
C HIS A 26 -1.52 0.25 -17.10
N ILE A 27 -1.34 0.01 -15.80
CA ILE A 27 -0.92 1.06 -14.88
C ILE A 27 0.58 1.33 -15.03
N ASP A 28 0.92 2.59 -15.24
CA ASP A 28 2.30 3.03 -15.23
C ASP A 28 2.83 3.02 -13.77
N PRO A 29 3.93 2.29 -13.49
CA PRO A 29 4.48 2.16 -12.14
C PRO A 29 4.80 3.49 -11.46
N LYS A 30 5.28 4.48 -12.21
CA LYS A 30 5.61 5.80 -11.67
C LYS A 30 4.35 6.48 -11.16
N TYR A 31 3.28 6.49 -11.95
CA TYR A 31 2.02 7.10 -11.50
C TYR A 31 1.35 6.30 -10.39
N ALA A 32 1.45 4.97 -10.40
CA ALA A 32 0.97 4.14 -9.28
C ALA A 32 1.65 4.51 -7.96
N MET A 33 2.96 4.72 -7.98
CA MET A 33 3.75 5.11 -6.83
C MET A 33 3.50 6.57 -6.41
N ILE A 34 3.34 7.50 -7.36
CA ILE A 34 2.93 8.88 -7.07
C ILE A 34 1.58 8.92 -6.35
N LEU A 35 0.63 8.08 -6.77
CA LEU A 35 -0.70 8.01 -6.17
C LEU A 35 -0.72 7.27 -4.82
N GLY A 36 0.40 6.68 -4.38
CA GLY A 36 0.45 5.89 -3.14
C GLY A 36 -0.20 4.51 -3.24
N LEU A 37 -0.42 4.00 -4.46
CA LEU A 37 -1.07 2.70 -4.67
C LEU A 37 -0.14 1.51 -4.35
N ILE A 38 1.16 1.71 -4.55
CA ILE A 38 2.22 0.70 -4.32
C ILE A 38 3.29 1.28 -3.38
N PRO A 39 3.99 0.44 -2.60
CA PRO A 39 5.12 0.91 -1.79
C PRO A 39 6.27 1.44 -2.68
N ASP A 40 7.16 2.21 -2.07
CA ASP A 40 8.36 2.70 -2.75
C ASP A 40 9.24 1.52 -3.18
N CYS A 41 9.67 1.55 -4.43
CA CYS A 41 10.50 0.52 -5.06
C CYS A 41 11.22 1.15 -6.27
N ASP A 42 12.32 0.56 -6.70
CA ASP A 42 12.89 0.93 -8.00
C ASP A 42 11.85 0.67 -9.09
N LEU A 43 11.55 1.70 -9.90
CA LEU A 43 10.58 1.63 -10.99
C LEU A 43 10.91 0.52 -12.00
N ASN A 44 12.19 0.20 -12.17
CA ASN A 44 12.62 -0.89 -13.06
C ASN A 44 12.29 -2.29 -12.49
N GLN A 45 11.96 -2.38 -11.21
CA GLN A 45 11.58 -3.60 -10.51
C GLN A 45 10.07 -3.73 -10.30
N VAL A 46 9.29 -2.84 -10.92
CA VAL A 46 7.84 -2.94 -10.95
C VAL A 46 7.41 -3.46 -12.32
N SER A 47 6.77 -4.63 -12.32
CA SER A 47 6.35 -5.32 -13.54
C SER A 47 4.89 -5.77 -13.46
N SER A 48 4.33 -6.15 -14.61
CA SER A 48 2.97 -6.69 -14.69
C SER A 48 2.98 -8.20 -14.92
N ALA A 49 2.17 -8.93 -14.16
CA ALA A 49 1.88 -10.34 -14.42
C ALA A 49 0.63 -10.54 -15.29
N GLY A 50 -0.05 -9.46 -15.68
CA GLY A 50 -1.32 -9.53 -16.39
C GLY A 50 -2.38 -10.32 -15.61
N ASN A 51 -3.20 -11.12 -16.31
CA ASN A 51 -4.21 -11.96 -15.68
C ASN A 51 -3.59 -13.24 -15.07
N ALA A 52 -2.92 -13.08 -13.92
CA ALA A 52 -2.28 -14.18 -13.19
C ALA A 52 -3.28 -15.30 -12.82
N ALA A 53 -4.53 -14.96 -12.50
CA ALA A 53 -5.57 -15.96 -12.20
C ALA A 53 -5.89 -16.84 -13.41
N GLY A 54 -6.05 -16.24 -14.59
CA GLY A 54 -6.28 -16.97 -15.84
C GLY A 54 -5.08 -17.83 -16.23
N THR A 55 -3.86 -17.31 -16.08
CA THR A 55 -2.63 -18.08 -16.29
C THR A 55 -2.55 -19.28 -15.33
N GLY A 56 -2.82 -19.07 -14.04
CA GLY A 56 -2.85 -20.13 -13.04
C GLY A 56 -3.90 -21.21 -13.34
N ALA A 57 -5.08 -20.83 -13.83
CA ALA A 57 -6.11 -21.77 -14.26
C ALA A 57 -5.65 -22.64 -15.44
N ARG A 58 -4.97 -22.04 -16.43
CA ARG A 58 -4.39 -22.79 -17.56
C ARG A 58 -3.30 -23.76 -17.11
N ILE A 59 -2.42 -23.33 -16.19
CA ILE A 59 -1.39 -24.20 -15.60
C ILE A 59 -2.05 -25.38 -14.89
N ALA A 60 -3.06 -25.12 -14.07
CA ALA A 60 -3.78 -26.17 -13.33
C ALA A 60 -4.46 -27.20 -14.26
N LEU A 61 -4.94 -26.77 -15.44
CA LEU A 61 -5.68 -27.62 -16.38
C LEU A 61 -4.79 -28.37 -17.38
N LEU A 62 -3.73 -27.73 -17.87
CA LEU A 62 -2.96 -28.21 -19.03
C LEU A 62 -1.59 -28.79 -18.66
N GLN A 63 -1.05 -28.41 -17.50
CA GLN A 63 0.25 -28.90 -17.06
C GLN A 63 0.10 -30.11 -16.15
N GLN A 64 0.75 -31.21 -16.51
CA GLN A 64 0.81 -32.40 -15.67
C GLN A 64 1.45 -32.04 -14.31
N GLY A 65 0.72 -32.29 -13.22
CA GLY A 65 1.15 -31.94 -11.86
C GLY A 65 0.94 -30.48 -11.45
N GLY A 66 0.58 -29.57 -12.37
CA GLY A 66 0.44 -28.13 -12.08
C GLY A 66 -0.59 -27.84 -11.00
N ARG A 67 -1.72 -28.56 -11.00
CA ARG A 67 -2.74 -28.46 -9.93
C ARG A 67 -2.17 -28.85 -8.56
N SER A 68 -1.47 -29.97 -8.47
CA SER A 68 -0.90 -30.45 -7.21
C SER A 68 0.19 -29.51 -6.67
N GLU A 69 0.95 -28.87 -7.56
CA GLU A 69 1.91 -27.83 -7.19
C GLU A 69 1.21 -26.61 -6.59
N ILE A 70 0.19 -26.09 -7.27
CA ILE A 70 -0.62 -24.96 -6.78
C ILE A 70 -1.23 -25.29 -5.41
N GLU A 71 -1.80 -26.48 -5.24
CA GLU A 71 -2.39 -26.93 -3.96
C GLU A 71 -1.36 -26.99 -2.82
N LYS A 72 -0.10 -27.34 -3.11
CA LYS A 72 0.99 -27.32 -2.13
C LYS A 72 1.35 -25.88 -1.72
N GLU A 73 1.44 -24.96 -2.68
CA GLU A 73 1.79 -23.56 -2.38
C GLU A 73 0.69 -22.83 -1.60
N VAL A 74 -0.58 -23.05 -1.95
CA VAL A 74 -1.71 -22.42 -1.24
C VAL A 74 -1.71 -22.75 0.25
N ARG A 75 -1.27 -23.96 0.64
CA ARG A 75 -1.19 -24.36 2.06
C ARG A 75 -0.15 -23.58 2.87
N LYS A 76 0.82 -22.93 2.22
CA LYS A 76 1.83 -22.09 2.88
C LYS A 76 1.36 -20.65 3.08
N ILE A 77 0.26 -20.25 2.44
CA ILE A 77 -0.24 -18.88 2.50
C ILE A 77 -0.90 -18.63 3.86
N LYS A 78 -0.38 -17.62 4.58
CA LYS A 78 -0.99 -17.12 5.81
C LYS A 78 -1.89 -15.93 5.52
N LYS A 79 -3.18 -16.08 5.80
CA LYS A 79 -4.15 -14.98 5.70
C LYS A 79 -3.93 -13.97 6.84
N ILE A 80 -3.87 -12.68 6.50
CA ILE A 80 -3.91 -11.57 7.45
C ILE A 80 -5.24 -10.84 7.27
N GLU A 81 -6.06 -10.82 8.31
CA GLU A 81 -7.37 -10.19 8.28
C GLU A 81 -7.27 -8.72 8.69
N THR A 82 -7.35 -7.83 7.71
CA THR A 82 -7.21 -6.38 7.93
C THR A 82 -8.23 -5.79 8.92
N ALA A 83 -9.42 -6.38 9.01
CA ALA A 83 -10.49 -5.92 9.89
C ALA A 83 -10.16 -6.03 11.39
N ILE A 84 -9.30 -6.98 11.77
CA ILE A 84 -8.92 -7.22 13.17
C ILE A 84 -7.52 -6.69 13.51
N GLU A 85 -6.80 -6.16 12.51
CA GLU A 85 -5.43 -5.71 12.68
C GLU A 85 -5.40 -4.26 13.23
N PRO A 86 -4.94 -4.04 14.48
CA PRO A 86 -5.09 -2.74 15.15
C PRO A 86 -4.44 -1.58 14.40
N ARG A 87 -3.34 -1.85 13.67
CA ARG A 87 -2.59 -0.84 12.94
C ARG A 87 -3.16 -0.55 11.55
N PHE A 88 -4.08 -1.36 11.03
CA PHE A 88 -4.61 -1.20 9.66
C PHE A 88 -5.25 0.18 9.46
N GLN A 89 -6.08 0.63 10.40
CA GLN A 89 -6.73 1.93 10.32
C GLN A 89 -5.73 3.09 10.24
N THR A 90 -4.65 3.01 11.04
CA THR A 90 -3.60 4.04 11.03
C THR A 90 -2.88 4.06 9.67
N HIS A 91 -2.47 2.90 9.17
CA HIS A 91 -1.86 2.81 7.84
C HIS A 91 -2.79 3.29 6.72
N PHE A 92 -4.09 3.03 6.82
CA PHE A 92 -5.06 3.48 5.84
C PHE A 92 -5.18 5.00 5.81
N VAL A 93 -5.32 5.64 6.98
CA VAL A 93 -5.42 7.11 7.09
C VAL A 93 -4.15 7.78 6.59
N ASP A 94 -2.96 7.26 6.92
CA ASP A 94 -1.71 7.86 6.46
C ASP A 94 -1.50 7.69 4.94
N ALA A 95 -2.05 6.62 4.35
CA ALA A 95 -2.04 6.36 2.91
C ALA A 95 -3.10 7.15 2.11
N MET A 96 -3.97 7.91 2.76
CA MET A 96 -4.91 8.81 2.06
C MET A 96 -4.24 10.09 1.51
N ALA A 97 -3.06 10.43 2.03
CA ALA A 97 -2.26 11.52 1.46
C ALA A 97 -1.49 11.03 0.23
N ILE A 98 -1.21 11.93 -0.71
CA ILE A 98 -0.52 11.61 -1.97
C ILE A 98 0.94 12.12 -1.89
N PRO A 99 1.97 11.26 -2.05
CA PRO A 99 1.90 9.79 -2.18
C PRO A 99 1.64 9.06 -0.86
N HIS A 100 2.06 9.65 0.26
CA HIS A 100 1.79 9.16 1.61
C HIS A 100 2.04 10.31 2.60
N LYS A 101 1.47 10.25 3.79
CA LYS A 101 1.61 11.32 4.79
C LYS A 101 3.01 11.38 5.40
N THR A 102 3.59 10.21 5.68
CA THR A 102 4.81 10.06 6.51
C THR A 102 5.84 9.06 5.97
N ALA A 103 5.49 8.25 4.97
CA ALA A 103 6.38 7.16 4.55
C ALA A 103 7.55 7.74 3.75
N PRO A 104 8.79 7.29 3.99
CA PRO A 104 9.91 7.65 3.15
C PRO A 104 9.69 7.06 1.75
N MET A 105 9.93 7.87 0.71
CA MET A 105 9.80 7.46 -0.69
C MET A 105 11.08 7.83 -1.49
N PRO A 106 12.27 7.34 -1.09
CA PRO A 106 13.53 7.72 -1.73
C PRO A 106 13.59 7.41 -3.23
N HIS A 107 13.08 6.26 -3.69
CA HIS A 107 13.08 5.90 -5.10
C HIS A 107 12.18 6.83 -5.91
N LEU A 108 10.98 7.14 -5.39
CA LEU A 108 10.10 8.12 -6.02
C LEU A 108 10.71 9.52 -6.03
N ALA A 109 11.26 9.99 -4.91
CA ALA A 109 11.86 11.32 -4.79
C ALA A 109 13.04 11.53 -5.75
N ALA A 110 13.77 10.46 -6.08
CA ALA A 110 14.84 10.49 -7.08
C ALA A 110 14.32 10.67 -8.52
N LYS A 111 13.04 10.36 -8.78
CA LYS A 111 12.44 10.39 -10.13
C LYS A 111 11.47 11.55 -10.32
N VAL A 112 10.87 12.07 -9.25
CA VAL A 112 9.90 13.18 -9.31
C VAL A 112 10.09 14.18 -8.19
N LYS A 113 9.72 15.44 -8.45
CA LYS A 113 9.71 16.49 -7.44
C LYS A 113 8.49 16.33 -6.53
N LEU A 114 8.71 15.89 -5.30
CA LEU A 114 7.64 15.75 -4.31
C LEU A 114 7.22 17.11 -3.71
N PRO A 115 5.94 17.29 -3.37
CA PRO A 115 5.47 18.48 -2.68
C PRO A 115 6.11 18.59 -1.29
N LYS A 116 6.39 19.82 -0.84
CA LYS A 116 6.86 20.04 0.53
C LYS A 116 5.75 19.65 1.50
N ASN A 117 6.03 18.73 2.42
CA ASN A 117 5.10 18.36 3.49
C ASN A 117 4.68 19.62 4.24
N ARG A 118 3.38 19.94 4.21
CA ARG A 118 2.82 20.96 5.10
C ARG A 118 2.84 20.37 6.51
N THR A 119 3.89 20.64 7.27
CA THR A 119 3.88 20.41 8.71
C THR A 119 2.66 21.11 9.27
N SER A 120 1.71 20.36 9.82
CA SER A 120 0.54 20.94 10.49
C SER A 120 1.06 21.85 11.60
N SER A 121 0.90 23.16 11.43
CA SER A 121 1.09 24.13 12.50
C SER A 121 0.30 23.68 13.74
N PRO A 122 0.85 23.81 14.96
CA PRO A 122 0.21 23.30 16.17
C PRO A 122 -1.23 23.83 16.25
N LYS A 123 -2.19 22.91 16.44
CA LYS A 123 -3.62 23.21 16.55
C LYS A 123 -3.80 24.46 17.41
N ARG A 124 -4.29 25.56 16.81
CA ARG A 124 -4.75 26.75 17.53
C ARG A 124 -5.73 26.26 18.61
N ARG A 125 -5.31 26.23 19.87
CA ARG A 125 -6.19 26.01 21.03
C ARG A 125 -7.31 27.05 20.90
N ARG A 126 -8.53 26.62 20.62
CA ARG A 126 -9.71 27.49 20.76
C ARG A 126 -9.76 27.87 22.24
N LYS A 127 -9.56 29.15 22.56
CA LYS A 127 -9.80 29.67 23.90
C LYS A 127 -11.27 29.39 24.24
N PRO A 128 -11.59 28.88 25.44
CA PRO A 128 -12.97 28.91 25.92
C PRO A 128 -13.41 30.38 25.94
N THR A 129 -14.57 30.67 25.36
CA THR A 129 -15.23 31.96 25.55
C THR A 129 -15.82 31.96 26.96
N ASP A 130 -15.25 32.77 27.84
CA ASP A 130 -15.90 33.15 29.09
C ASP A 130 -17.21 33.86 28.74
N LYS A 131 -18.34 33.23 29.09
CA LYS A 131 -19.61 33.91 29.28
C LYS A 131 -20.02 33.71 30.73
N GLU A 132 -19.38 34.47 31.60
CA GLU A 132 -20.08 35.03 32.75
C GLU A 132 -20.97 36.15 32.23
N TYR A 133 -22.27 36.02 32.41
CA TYR A 133 -23.13 37.17 32.65
C TYR A 133 -24.17 36.81 33.71
N SER A 134 -24.16 37.65 34.73
CA SER A 134 -24.92 37.74 35.96
C SER A 134 -26.39 37.32 35.94
N GLN A 135 -26.82 36.85 37.11
CA GLN A 135 -28.06 37.24 37.81
C GLN A 135 -29.02 38.13 37.03
N ASN A 136 -30.19 37.56 36.70
CA ASN A 136 -31.51 38.01 37.16
C ASN A 136 -32.57 36.96 36.83
#